data_AF-A0A846M8J4-F1
#
_entry.id   AF-A0A846M8J4-F1
#
_cell.length_a   1.000
_cell.length_b   1.000
_cell.length_c   1.000
_cell.angle_alpha   90.00
_cell.angle_beta   90.00
_cell.angle_gamma   90.00
#
_symmetry.space_group_name_H-M   'P 1'
#
loop_
_entity.id
_entity.type
_entity.pdbx_description
1 polymer ?
#
loop_
_entity_poly.entity_id
_entity_poly.type
_entity_poly.pdbx_seq_one_letter_code
_entity_poly.pdbx_strand_id
1 'polypeptide(L)'
;MGIRLIKISAVYFTIGVCLGLYMSISHSFTLTPVHVHINLLGWTALTLAGIIYHLFPQAAATKLAKTHFWLHNIGLPLMMIGLIFVVYRHNAWIPVTALGGTLVVIAVIVFAVNVLQNVKQS
;
A
#
# COMPACT_ATOMS: atom_id res chain seq x y z
N MET A 1 10.00 6.82 -11.16
CA MET A 1 9.40 6.01 -10.07
C MET A 1 7.93 6.37 -9.83
N GLY A 2 7.59 7.66 -9.76
CA GLY A 2 6.20 8.11 -9.55
C GLY A 2 5.16 7.51 -10.51
N ILE A 3 5.41 7.54 -11.83
CA ILE A 3 4.50 6.95 -12.84
C ILE A 3 4.27 5.45 -12.60
N ARG A 4 5.28 4.69 -12.14
CA ARG A 4 5.13 3.26 -11.85
C ARG A 4 4.21 3.04 -10.66
N LEU A 5 4.32 3.86 -9.61
CA LEU A 5 3.43 3.80 -8.44
C LEU A 5 1.98 4.10 -8.83
N ILE A 6 1.74 5.07 -9.70
CA ILE A 6 0.40 5.39 -10.21
C ILE A 6 -0.20 4.22 -11.01
N LYS A 7 0.62 3.55 -11.83
CA LYS A 7 0.15 2.35 -12.56
C LYS A 7 -0.19 1.20 -11.60
N ILE A 8 0.64 0.97 -10.59
CA ILE A 8 0.42 -0.06 -9.58
C ILE A 8 -0.83 0.26 -8.75
N SER A 9 -1.01 1.52 -8.36
CA SER A 9 -2.17 1.93 -7.58
C SER A 9 -3.47 1.69 -8.35
N ALA A 10 -3.51 1.97 -9.66
CA ALA A 10 -4.68 1.70 -10.50
C ALA A 10 -5.10 0.22 -10.51
N VAL A 11 -4.11 -0.69 -10.44
CA VAL A 11 -4.38 -2.12 -10.29
C VAL A 11 -4.99 -2.41 -8.92
N TYR A 12 -4.42 -1.89 -7.83
CA TYR A 12 -4.99 -2.04 -6.48
C TYR A 12 -6.40 -1.46 -6.37
N PHE A 13 -6.68 -0.33 -7.00
CA PHE A 13 -8.01 0.27 -7.04
C PHE A 13 -9.02 -0.65 -7.71
N THR A 14 -8.65 -1.23 -8.85
CA THR A 14 -9.50 -2.17 -9.57
C THR A 14 -9.80 -3.39 -8.69
N ILE A 15 -8.79 -3.97 -8.05
CA ILE A 15 -8.96 -5.09 -7.11
C ILE A 15 -9.87 -4.70 -5.94
N GLY A 16 -9.66 -3.52 -5.34
CA GLY A 16 -10.43 -3.02 -4.21
C GLY A 16 -11.91 -2.83 -4.55
N VAL A 17 -12.22 -2.24 -5.70
CA VAL A 17 -13.60 -2.06 -6.19
C VAL A 17 -14.26 -3.40 -6.50
N CYS A 18 -13.56 -4.32 -7.19
CA CYS A 18 -14.08 -5.67 -7.44
C CYS A 18 -14.37 -6.42 -6.14
N LEU A 19 -13.49 -6.32 -5.14
CA LEU A 19 -13.70 -6.92 -3.83
C LEU A 19 -14.88 -6.30 -3.09
N GLY A 20 -15.06 -4.99 -3.18
CA GLY A 20 -16.22 -4.28 -2.62
C GLY A 20 -17.54 -4.77 -3.21
N LEU A 21 -17.59 -4.92 -4.54
CA LEU A 21 -18.76 -5.47 -5.23
C LEU A 21 -19.03 -6.92 -4.82
N TYR A 22 -17.99 -7.75 -4.75
CA TYR A 22 -18.12 -9.14 -4.29
C TYR A 22 -18.72 -9.25 -2.88
N MET A 23 -18.25 -8.43 -1.94
CA MET A 23 -18.83 -8.39 -0.58
C MET A 23 -20.29 -7.94 -0.60
N SER A 24 -20.63 -6.96 -1.45
CA SER A 24 -22.01 -6.50 -1.60
C SER A 24 -22.93 -7.57 -2.16
N ILE A 25 -22.48 -8.38 -3.13
CA ILE A 25 -23.29 -9.45 -3.74
C ILE A 25 -23.46 -10.63 -2.79
N SER A 26 -22.39 -11.00 -2.07
CA SER A 26 -22.39 -12.14 -1.15
C SER A 26 -23.02 -11.83 0.22
N HIS A 27 -23.38 -10.57 0.49
CA HIS A 27 -23.80 -10.06 1.81
C HIS A 27 -22.82 -10.45 2.95
N SER A 28 -21.57 -10.75 2.63
CA SER A 28 -20.52 -11.14 3.57
C SER A 28 -19.45 -10.05 3.62
N PHE A 29 -19.43 -9.31 4.72
CA PHE A 29 -18.48 -8.23 4.97
C PHE A 29 -17.21 -8.70 5.70
N THR A 30 -16.95 -10.01 5.68
CA THR A 30 -15.80 -10.63 6.34
C THR A 30 -14.47 -10.07 5.81
N LEU A 31 -14.37 -9.78 4.51
CA LEU A 31 -13.18 -9.21 3.86
C LEU A 31 -13.08 -7.68 3.94
N THR A 32 -13.94 -7.02 4.72
CA THR A 32 -13.91 -5.55 4.88
C THR A 32 -12.54 -5.00 5.26
N PRO A 33 -11.77 -5.62 6.19
CA PRO A 33 -10.44 -5.14 6.51
C PRO A 33 -9.51 -5.15 5.28
N VAL A 34 -9.53 -6.21 4.48
CA VAL A 34 -8.72 -6.34 3.27
C VAL A 34 -9.11 -5.28 2.25
N HIS A 35 -10.41 -5.09 2.01
CA HIS A 35 -10.93 -4.08 1.10
C HIS A 35 -10.47 -2.66 1.45
N VAL A 36 -10.61 -2.28 2.74
CA VAL A 36 -10.22 -0.93 3.20
C VAL A 36 -8.72 -0.72 3.05
N HIS A 37 -7.88 -1.70 3.39
CA HIS A 37 -6.44 -1.56 3.27
C HIS A 37 -5.97 -1.49 1.82
N ILE A 38 -6.57 -2.28 0.91
CA ILE A 38 -6.26 -2.19 -0.53
C ILE A 38 -6.60 -0.79 -1.08
N ASN A 39 -7.76 -0.24 -0.75
CA ASN A 39 -8.15 1.08 -1.24
C ASN A 39 -7.35 2.22 -0.60
N LEU A 40 -7.11 2.15 0.71
CA LEU A 40 -6.39 3.22 1.41
C LEU A 40 -4.88 3.17 1.13
N LEU A 41 -4.24 2.02 1.39
CA LEU A 41 -2.79 1.87 1.31
C LEU A 41 -2.31 1.47 -0.09
N GLY A 42 -3.12 0.73 -0.85
CA GLY A 42 -2.79 0.30 -2.22
C GLY A 42 -3.18 1.33 -3.28
N TRP A 43 -4.34 1.96 -3.17
CA TRP A 43 -4.75 3.01 -4.11
C TRP A 43 -4.34 4.41 -3.64
N THR A 44 -5.00 4.94 -2.61
CA THR A 44 -4.88 6.36 -2.25
C THR A 44 -3.45 6.76 -1.89
N ALA A 45 -2.81 6.03 -0.97
CA ALA A 45 -1.45 6.34 -0.52
C ALA A 45 -0.42 6.23 -1.65
N LEU A 46 -0.48 5.17 -2.47
CA LEU A 46 0.45 4.99 -3.58
C LEU A 46 0.24 5.99 -4.71
N THR A 47 -1.01 6.36 -5.00
CA THR A 47 -1.31 7.41 -5.98
C THR A 47 -0.73 8.76 -5.52
N LEU A 48 -0.93 9.13 -4.25
CA LEU A 48 -0.38 10.36 -3.69
C LEU A 48 1.15 10.35 -3.67
N ALA A 49 1.77 9.26 -3.22
CA ALA A 49 3.23 9.10 -3.26
C ALA A 49 3.75 9.17 -4.71
N GLY A 50 3.02 8.57 -5.65
CA GLY A 50 3.33 8.62 -7.07
C GLY A 50 3.31 10.03 -7.65
N ILE A 51 2.28 10.82 -7.30
CA ILE A 51 2.15 12.23 -7.68
C ILE A 51 3.27 13.07 -7.05
N ILE A 52 3.55 12.90 -5.75
CA ILE A 52 4.62 13.64 -5.05
C ILE A 52 5.98 13.35 -5.70
N TYR A 53 6.29 12.09 -6.01
CA TYR A 53 7.52 11.73 -6.71
C TYR A 53 7.55 12.16 -8.18
N HIS A 54 6.41 12.51 -8.77
CA HIS A 54 6.37 13.09 -10.11
C HIS A 54 6.61 14.60 -10.08
N LEU A 55 5.98 15.30 -9.12
CA LEU A 55 6.11 16.75 -8.95
C LEU A 55 7.46 17.16 -8.37
N PHE A 56 8.03 16.35 -7.47
CA PHE A 56 9.32 16.61 -6.81
C PHE A 56 10.37 15.57 -7.23
N PRO A 57 11.00 15.72 -8.41
CA PRO A 57 11.94 14.75 -8.94
C PRO A 57 13.18 14.56 -8.04
N GLN A 58 13.58 15.60 -7.29
CA GLN A 58 14.66 15.52 -6.30
C GLN A 58 14.32 14.54 -5.18
N ALA A 59 13.09 14.57 -4.66
CA ALA A 59 12.61 13.63 -3.66
C ALA A 59 12.48 12.20 -4.21
N ALA A 60 12.28 12.02 -5.52
CA ALA A 60 12.19 10.72 -6.18
C ALA A 60 13.55 10.07 -6.48
N ALA A 61 14.62 10.87 -6.55
CA ALA A 61 15.97 10.40 -6.86
C ALA A 61 16.71 9.81 -5.65
N THR A 62 16.18 10.00 -4.43
CA THR A 62 16.84 9.57 -3.20
C THR A 62 16.82 8.04 -3.02
N LYS A 63 17.79 7.51 -2.25
CA LYS A 63 17.78 6.10 -1.82
C LYS A 63 16.53 5.77 -0.98
N LEU A 64 16.06 6.72 -0.16
CA LEU A 64 14.87 6.58 0.66
C LEU A 64 13.62 6.31 -0.17
N ALA A 65 13.44 7.03 -1.28
CA ALA A 65 12.29 6.83 -2.15
C ALA A 65 12.28 5.42 -2.78
N LYS A 66 13.45 4.88 -3.15
CA LYS A 66 13.58 3.50 -3.65
C LYS A 66 13.25 2.48 -2.55
N THR A 67 13.72 2.71 -1.33
CA THR A 67 13.42 1.85 -0.18
C THR A 67 11.93 1.84 0.12
N HIS A 68 11.26 3.01 0.16
CA HIS A 68 9.81 3.10 0.29
C HIS A 68 9.09 2.32 -0.82
N PHE A 69 9.49 2.51 -2.08
CA PHE A 69 8.88 1.81 -3.21
C PHE A 69 8.92 0.28 -3.06
N TRP A 70 10.07 -0.28 -2.66
CA TRP A 70 10.23 -1.73 -2.52
C TRP A 70 9.56 -2.27 -1.26
N LEU A 71 9.72 -1.62 -0.11
CA LEU A 71 9.11 -2.04 1.14
C LEU A 71 7.58 -2.03 1.05
N HIS A 72 6.99 -0.99 0.44
CA HIS A 72 5.54 -0.90 0.32
C HIS A 72 5.00 -1.94 -0.68
N ASN A 73 5.66 -2.12 -1.83
CA ASN A 73 5.20 -3.08 -2.83
C ASN A 73 5.37 -4.55 -2.41
N ILE A 74 6.29 -4.86 -1.50
CA ILE A 74 6.41 -6.21 -0.94
C ILE A 74 5.51 -6.36 0.30
N GLY A 75 5.55 -5.39 1.20
CA GLY A 75 4.82 -5.42 2.47
C GLY A 75 3.31 -5.45 2.28
N LEU A 76 2.78 -4.69 1.32
CA LEU A 76 1.33 -4.60 1.11
C LEU A 76 0.73 -5.93 0.61
N PRO A 77 1.22 -6.60 -0.45
CA PRO A 77 0.74 -7.94 -0.83
C PRO A 77 0.89 -8.96 0.30
N LEU A 78 2.02 -8.94 1.01
CA LEU A 78 2.28 -9.87 2.11
C LEU A 78 1.24 -9.69 3.23
N MET A 79 0.96 -8.44 3.60
CA MET A 79 -0.06 -8.10 4.58
C MET A 79 -1.46 -8.51 4.09
N MET A 80 -1.79 -8.26 2.82
CA MET A 80 -3.12 -8.59 2.28
C MET A 80 -3.36 -10.09 2.22
N ILE A 81 -2.39 -10.87 1.74
CA ILE A 81 -2.49 -12.33 1.68
C ILE A 81 -2.64 -12.91 3.09
N GLY A 82 -1.78 -12.50 4.03
CA GLY A 82 -1.89 -12.95 5.42
C GLY A 82 -3.24 -12.58 6.03
N LEU A 83 -3.72 -11.36 5.81
CA LEU A 83 -4.97 -10.88 6.38
C LEU A 83 -6.19 -11.65 5.87
N ILE A 84 -6.22 -12.04 4.59
CA ILE A 84 -7.26 -12.92 4.04
C ILE A 84 -7.35 -14.21 4.85
N PHE A 85 -6.22 -14.90 5.06
CA PHE A 85 -6.20 -16.16 5.81
C PHE A 85 -6.59 -15.99 7.29
N VAL A 86 -6.13 -14.91 7.94
CA VAL A 86 -6.49 -14.60 9.32
C VAL A 86 -7.99 -14.36 9.46
N VAL A 87 -8.59 -13.63 8.52
CA VAL A 87 -10.02 -13.36 8.47
C VAL A 87 -10.84 -14.66 8.31
N TYR A 88 -10.32 -15.64 7.57
CA TYR A 88 -10.87 -17.00 7.47
C TYR A 88 -10.50 -17.92 8.64
N ARG A 89 -10.05 -17.37 9.79
CA ARG A 89 -9.70 -18.10 11.03
C ARG A 89 -8.46 -19.00 10.95
N HIS A 90 -7.60 -18.81 9.93
CA HIS A 90 -6.30 -19.48 9.87
C HIS A 90 -5.24 -18.70 10.65
N ASN A 91 -5.24 -18.84 11.98
CA ASN A 91 -4.38 -18.11 12.90
C ASN A 91 -2.86 -18.31 12.66
N ALA A 92 -2.46 -19.37 11.95
CA ALA A 92 -1.08 -19.60 11.55
C ALA A 92 -0.49 -18.47 10.67
N TRP A 93 -1.33 -17.66 10.03
CA TRP A 93 -0.91 -16.56 9.16
C TRP A 93 -0.75 -15.22 9.87
N ILE A 94 -1.07 -15.13 11.18
CA ILE A 94 -0.87 -13.91 11.98
C ILE A 94 0.56 -13.36 11.86
N PRO A 95 1.63 -14.18 11.94
CA PRO A 95 2.99 -13.67 11.80
C PRO A 95 3.26 -13.07 10.41
N VAL A 96 2.67 -13.64 9.35
CA VAL A 96 2.83 -13.14 7.97
C VAL A 96 2.15 -11.78 7.83
N THR A 97 0.93 -11.64 8.34
CA THR A 97 0.20 -10.37 8.36
C THR A 97 0.97 -9.31 9.15
N ALA A 98 1.52 -9.68 10.32
CA ALA A 98 2.30 -8.80 11.16
C ALA A 98 3.59 -8.33 10.45
N LEU A 99 4.35 -9.26 9.84
CA LEU A 99 5.55 -8.94 9.08
C LEU A 99 5.25 -7.99 7.91
N GLY A 100 4.21 -8.29 7.12
CA GLY A 100 3.76 -7.42 6.03
C GLY A 100 3.37 -6.03 6.52
N GLY A 101 2.59 -5.97 7.61
CA GLY A 101 2.20 -4.71 8.24
C GLY A 101 3.39 -3.89 8.75
N THR A 102 4.36 -4.53 9.41
CA THR A 102 5.58 -3.86 9.86
C THR A 102 6.38 -3.29 8.69
N LEU A 103 6.50 -4.03 7.58
CA LEU A 103 7.17 -3.53 6.38
C LEU A 103 6.48 -2.30 5.80
N VAL A 104 5.15 -2.30 5.74
CA VAL A 104 4.36 -1.14 5.29
C VAL A 104 4.55 0.05 6.22
N VAL A 105 4.53 -0.15 7.54
CA VAL A 105 4.78 0.93 8.52
C VAL A 105 6.16 1.55 8.30
N ILE A 106 7.20 0.72 8.17
CA ILE A 106 8.56 1.20 7.90
C ILE A 106 8.58 1.97 6.56
N ALA A 107 7.91 1.47 5.53
CA ALA A 107 7.82 2.13 4.23
C ALA A 107 7.21 3.53 4.36
N VAL A 108 6.09 3.66 5.08
CA VAL A 108 5.40 4.94 5.31
C VAL A 108 6.27 5.92 6.10
N ILE A 109 7.00 5.45 7.12
CA ILE A 109 7.94 6.29 7.88
C ILE A 109 9.05 6.81 6.97
N VAL A 110 9.65 5.92 6.15
CA VAL A 110 10.68 6.31 5.17
C VAL A 110 10.13 7.31 4.16
N PHE A 111 8.90 7.13 3.70
CA PHE A 111 8.21 8.09 2.82
C PHE A 111 8.05 9.45 3.50
N ALA A 112 7.52 9.49 4.73
CA ALA A 112 7.32 10.71 5.48
C ALA A 112 8.63 11.47 5.69
N VAL A 113 9.70 10.79 6.12
CA VAL A 113 11.03 11.39 6.27
C VAL A 113 11.53 11.95 4.94
N ASN A 114 11.38 11.19 3.85
CA ASN A 114 11.84 11.63 2.54
C ASN A 114 11.08 12.88 2.06
N VAL A 115 9.77 12.94 2.30
CA VAL A 115 8.94 14.10 1.97
C VAL A 115 9.38 15.31 2.79
N LEU A 116 9.49 15.19 4.11
CA LEU A 116 9.90 16.29 5.00
C LEU A 116 11.29 16.84 4.67
N GLN A 117 12.21 16.00 4.21
CA GLN A 117 13.58 16.41 3.89
C GLN A 117 13.73 17.01 2.48
N ASN A 118 13.01 16.48 1.48
CA ASN A 118 13.30 16.72 0.07
C ASN A 118 12.18 17.43 -0.70
N VAL A 119 11.00 17.61 -0.11
CA VAL A 119 9.93 18.44 -0.69
C VAL A 119 10.11 19.86 -0.18
N LYS A 120 10.85 20.67 -0.94
CA LYS A 120 11.05 22.10 -0.67
C LYS A 120 10.51 22.91 -1.85
N GLN A 121 9.92 24.06 -1.56
CA GLN A 121 9.63 25.04 -2.60
C GLN A 121 10.96 25.51 -3.18
N SER A 122 11.06 25.48 -4.52
CA SER A 122 12.20 26.04 -5.23
C SER A 122 12.26 27.56 -5.11
#